data_AF-A0A3B9RPC4-F1
#
_entry.id   AF-A0A3B9RPC4-F1
#
_cell.length_a   1.000
_cell.length_b   1.000
_cell.length_c   1.000
_cell.angle_alpha   90.00
_cell.angle_beta   90.00
_cell.angle_gamma   90.00
#
_symmetry.space_group_name_H-M   'P 1'
#
loop_
_entity.id
_entity.type
_entity.pdbx_description
1 polymer ?
#
loop_
_entity_poly.entity_id
_entity_poly.type
_entity_poly.pdbx_seq_one_letter_code
_entity_poly.pdbx_strand_id
1 'polypeptide(L)'
;MLWSWTAFALQVLLLLVFSSLTCLIVGRGYGHSLSLVASSQSVTRKKGRHGKRGSYRALSQTRTLIGRELEVIKSQSVFMIEIVGELLIPLILLGVYALTGVLGEIQGVATHVASSPYLPYGLVLAILLVSSISMLSSTSVSRQGPQFALDKVLPLKPSEFVKAKLVLHLLLVGVADLVYLVIALLFFSLSLVHLLWMVPLTVLALFSIAAFGLAIDYKRPMLNWSIPQQAMKSNMNGLLGMLSSLGVVIVEGLALLAPIILFSSPVIGIGLSLLVATGLCLLSWKVVVRHASSAFSQYVRQRSKAEYKSE
;
A
#
# COMPACT_ATOMS: atom_id res chain seq x y z
N MET A 1 0.27 37.35 -7.42
CA MET A 1 0.58 37.38 -5.97
C MET A 1 -0.71 37.14 -5.19
N LEU A 2 -1.06 35.88 -4.91
CA LEU A 2 -2.25 35.53 -4.10
C LEU A 2 -1.99 34.25 -3.28
N TRP A 3 -0.83 34.17 -2.64
CA TRP A 3 -0.68 33.27 -1.51
C TRP A 3 -0.64 34.16 -0.29
N SER A 4 -1.69 34.11 0.53
CA SER A 4 -1.60 34.69 1.86
C SER A 4 -0.44 33.97 2.56
N TRP A 5 0.46 34.71 3.20
CA TRP A 5 1.60 34.14 3.93
C TRP A 5 1.18 33.05 4.91
N THR A 6 -0.08 33.11 5.38
CA THR A 6 -0.74 32.10 6.18
C THR A 6 -0.95 30.77 5.45
N ALA A 7 -1.33 30.77 4.16
CA ALA A 7 -1.52 29.53 3.39
C ALA A 7 -0.18 28.85 3.08
N PHE A 8 0.86 29.63 2.76
CA PHE A 8 2.22 29.11 2.58
C PHE A 8 2.77 28.52 3.88
N ALA A 9 2.63 29.25 5.00
CA ALA A 9 3.08 28.79 6.31
C ALA A 9 2.35 27.52 6.77
N LEU A 10 1.05 27.42 6.51
CA LEU A 10 0.24 26.25 6.89
C LEU A 10 0.61 25.02 6.06
N GLN A 11 0.97 25.18 4.78
CA GLN A 11 1.48 24.10 3.95
C GLN A 11 2.88 23.62 4.37
N VAL A 12 3.80 24.55 4.66
CA VAL A 12 5.13 24.20 5.21
C VAL A 12 4.97 23.49 6.55
N LEU A 13 4.05 23.94 7.41
CA LEU A 13 3.77 23.33 8.69
C LEU A 13 3.17 21.92 8.54
N LEU A 14 2.26 21.70 7.60
CA LEU A 14 1.70 20.37 7.31
C LEU A 14 2.76 19.42 6.76
N LEU A 15 3.62 19.86 5.83
CA LEU A 15 4.72 19.05 5.29
C LEU A 15 5.74 18.69 6.37
N LEU A 16 6.06 19.63 7.27
CA LEU A 16 6.94 19.38 8.41
C LEU A 16 6.30 18.45 9.45
N VAL A 17 5.00 18.58 9.71
CA VAL A 17 4.26 17.70 10.63
C VAL A 17 4.19 16.28 10.08
N PHE A 18 3.88 16.10 8.79
CA PHE A 18 3.83 14.77 8.17
C PHE A 18 5.22 14.12 8.07
N SER A 19 6.26 14.88 7.69
CA SER A 19 7.66 14.44 7.68
C SER A 19 8.18 14.12 9.09
N SER A 20 7.79 14.92 10.09
CA SER A 20 8.03 14.65 11.52
C SER A 20 7.33 13.38 11.98
N LEU A 21 6.07 13.16 11.59
CA LEU A 21 5.31 11.98 12.00
C LEU A 21 5.93 10.70 11.42
N THR A 22 6.33 10.72 10.15
CA THR A 22 7.03 9.59 9.53
C THR A 22 8.41 9.39 10.14
N CYS A 23 9.17 10.45 10.41
CA CYS A 23 10.45 10.38 11.12
C CYS A 23 10.30 9.85 12.56
N LEU A 24 9.24 10.22 13.27
CA LEU A 24 8.93 9.73 14.63
C LEU A 24 8.48 8.28 14.64
N ILE A 25 7.69 7.84 13.65
CA ILE A 25 7.27 6.44 13.49
C ILE A 25 8.50 5.58 13.17
N VAL A 26 9.37 6.05 12.27
CA VAL A 26 10.63 5.38 11.93
C VAL A 26 11.59 5.40 13.11
N GLY A 27 11.77 6.53 13.80
CA GLY A 27 12.66 6.68 14.94
C GLY A 27 12.23 5.87 16.17
N ARG A 28 10.93 5.86 16.50
CA ARG A 28 10.38 5.00 17.56
C ARG A 28 10.43 3.52 17.16
N GLY A 29 10.19 3.20 15.88
CA GLY A 29 10.35 1.86 15.35
C GLY A 29 11.80 1.37 15.44
N TYR A 30 12.76 2.20 15.06
CA TYR A 30 14.19 1.90 15.10
C TYR A 30 14.71 1.78 16.54
N GLY A 31 14.32 2.68 17.44
CA GLY A 31 14.67 2.63 18.87
C GLY A 31 14.10 1.39 19.57
N HIS A 32 12.88 0.97 19.23
CA HIS A 32 12.29 -0.26 19.74
C HIS A 32 13.03 -1.50 19.21
N SER A 33 13.34 -1.56 17.91
CA SER A 33 14.12 -2.65 17.32
C SER A 33 15.56 -2.72 17.86
N LEU A 34 16.21 -1.58 18.06
CA LEU A 34 17.53 -1.50 18.69
C LEU A 34 17.48 -1.95 20.15
N SER A 35 16.41 -1.62 20.88
CA SER A 35 16.20 -2.10 22.25
C SER A 35 15.93 -3.62 22.30
N LEU A 36 15.29 -4.19 21.27
CA LEU A 36 15.07 -5.63 21.14
C LEU A 36 16.36 -6.37 20.79
N VAL A 37 17.20 -5.82 19.92
CA VAL A 37 18.54 -6.36 19.57
C VAL A 37 19.55 -6.17 20.70
N ALA A 38 19.49 -5.05 21.43
CA ALA A 38 20.26 -4.86 22.66
C ALA A 38 19.77 -5.79 23.78
N SER A 39 18.45 -6.05 23.84
CA SER A 39 17.89 -6.99 24.82
C SER A 39 18.11 -8.46 24.43
N SER A 40 18.25 -8.81 23.15
CA SER A 40 18.52 -10.19 22.73
C SER A 40 19.93 -10.66 23.10
N GLN A 41 20.88 -9.74 23.31
CA GLN A 41 22.16 -10.04 23.98
C GLN A 41 22.01 -10.27 25.49
N SER A 42 20.89 -9.85 26.11
CA SER A 42 20.61 -10.04 27.54
C SER A 42 19.65 -11.20 27.86
N VAL A 43 19.01 -11.80 26.84
CA VAL A 43 18.01 -12.89 27.01
C VAL A 43 18.65 -14.19 27.51
N THR A 44 19.97 -14.36 27.40
CA THR A 44 20.68 -15.48 28.05
C THR A 44 20.68 -15.39 29.59
N ARG A 45 20.24 -14.27 30.20
CA ARG A 45 20.32 -14.07 31.66
C ARG A 45 18.98 -13.98 32.40
N LYS A 46 17.83 -14.02 31.72
CA LYS A 46 16.50 -13.96 32.37
C LYS A 46 15.74 -15.29 32.31
N LYS A 47 16.42 -16.38 32.66
CA LYS A 47 15.75 -17.60 33.13
C LYS A 47 15.44 -17.43 34.62
N GLY A 48 14.36 -16.73 34.95
CA GLY A 48 13.95 -16.56 36.34
C GLY A 48 13.16 -15.29 36.64
N ARG A 49 11.97 -15.15 36.06
CA ARG A 49 10.91 -14.31 36.67
C ARG A 49 9.55 -14.67 36.08
N HIS A 50 8.96 -15.72 36.65
CA HIS A 50 7.51 -15.87 36.69
C HIS A 50 6.95 -14.66 37.45
N GLY A 51 6.48 -13.65 36.73
CA GLY A 51 6.06 -12.39 37.33
C GLY A 51 4.94 -11.74 36.53
N LYS A 52 3.70 -11.93 37.02
CA LYS A 52 2.45 -11.26 36.64
C LYS A 52 2.05 -11.41 35.17
N ARG A 53 1.17 -12.38 34.90
CA ARG A 53 0.28 -12.36 33.73
C ARG A 53 -0.55 -11.08 33.78
N GLY A 54 -0.06 -10.00 33.18
CA GLY A 54 -0.91 -8.88 32.82
C GLY A 54 -2.05 -9.43 31.97
N SER A 55 -3.28 -8.99 32.25
CA SER A 55 -4.43 -9.34 31.41
C SER A 55 -4.11 -8.91 29.98
N TYR A 56 -3.78 -9.88 29.12
CA TYR A 56 -3.61 -9.62 27.70
C TYR A 56 -5.00 -9.22 27.19
N ARG A 57 -5.23 -7.93 26.98
CA ARG A 57 -6.44 -7.44 26.30
C ARG A 57 -6.49 -8.14 24.94
N ALA A 58 -7.51 -8.96 24.73
CA ALA A 58 -7.72 -9.63 23.46
C ALA A 58 -7.92 -8.58 22.37
N LEU A 59 -6.90 -8.39 21.52
CA LEU A 59 -7.04 -7.57 20.32
C LEU A 59 -7.93 -8.31 19.33
N SER A 60 -8.65 -7.56 18.49
CA SER A 60 -9.34 -8.15 17.32
C SER A 60 -8.34 -8.97 16.48
N GLN A 61 -8.77 -10.14 16.01
CA GLN A 61 -7.98 -11.05 15.19
C GLN A 61 -7.32 -10.32 14.00
N THR A 62 -8.09 -9.49 13.29
CA THR A 62 -7.59 -8.72 12.14
C THR A 62 -6.48 -7.75 12.55
N ARG A 63 -6.62 -7.09 13.71
CA ARG A 63 -5.59 -6.17 14.22
C ARG A 63 -4.30 -6.90 14.58
N THR A 64 -4.41 -8.11 15.13
CA THR A 64 -3.24 -8.96 15.44
C THR A 64 -2.51 -9.38 14.17
N LEU A 65 -3.26 -9.79 13.14
CA LEU A 65 -2.68 -10.13 11.83
C LEU A 65 -2.03 -8.91 11.16
N ILE A 66 -2.66 -7.74 11.19
CA ILE A 66 -2.05 -6.49 10.68
C ILE A 66 -0.76 -6.17 11.44
N GLY A 67 -0.77 -6.29 12.77
CA GLY A 67 0.42 -6.10 13.60
C GLY A 67 1.55 -7.03 13.20
N ARG A 68 1.25 -8.31 12.94
CA ARG A 68 2.23 -9.29 12.45
C ARG A 68 2.82 -8.89 11.10
N GLU A 69 1.99 -8.43 10.16
CA GLU A 69 2.47 -7.98 8.85
C GLU A 69 3.43 -6.78 8.97
N LEU A 70 3.18 -5.87 9.90
CA LEU A 70 4.11 -4.79 10.23
C LEU A 70 5.42 -5.31 10.84
N GLU A 71 5.36 -6.34 11.68
CA GLU A 71 6.57 -6.97 12.22
C GLU A 71 7.38 -7.65 11.11
N VAL A 72 6.75 -8.28 10.12
CA VAL A 72 7.44 -8.81 8.93
C VAL A 72 8.16 -7.69 8.18
N ILE A 73 7.52 -6.54 7.98
CA ILE A 73 8.14 -5.36 7.35
C ILE A 73 9.34 -4.86 8.15
N LYS A 74 9.21 -4.79 9.47
CA LYS A 74 10.27 -4.29 10.36
C LYS A 74 11.39 -5.29 10.58
N SER A 75 11.16 -6.57 10.29
CA SER A 75 12.16 -7.63 10.50
C SER A 75 13.44 -7.42 9.69
N GLN A 76 13.36 -6.66 8.59
CA GLN A 76 14.49 -6.33 7.72
C GLN A 76 14.47 -4.84 7.37
N SER A 77 15.60 -4.15 7.57
CA SER A 77 15.73 -2.71 7.27
C SER A 77 15.42 -2.39 5.81
N VAL A 78 15.80 -3.28 4.89
CA VAL A 78 15.55 -3.15 3.46
C VAL A 78 14.07 -3.05 3.14
N PHE A 79 13.23 -3.87 3.79
CA PHE A 79 11.78 -3.86 3.55
C PHE A 79 11.15 -2.55 4.01
N MET A 80 11.57 -2.06 5.16
CA MET A 80 11.10 -0.78 5.70
C MET A 80 11.55 0.40 4.84
N ILE A 81 12.83 0.45 4.44
CA ILE A 81 13.36 1.53 3.58
C ILE A 81 12.67 1.53 2.22
N GLU A 82 12.41 0.36 1.63
CA GLU A 82 11.72 0.30 0.34
C GLU A 82 10.30 0.87 0.45
N ILE A 83 9.52 0.44 1.45
CA ILE A 83 8.15 0.94 1.64
C ILE A 83 8.14 2.43 1.97
N VAL A 84 9.00 2.88 2.89
CA VAL A 84 9.09 4.30 3.25
C VAL A 84 9.56 5.12 2.04
N GLY A 85 10.48 4.59 1.25
CA GLY A 85 10.94 5.19 0.00
C GLY A 85 9.80 5.35 -0.99
N GLU A 86 9.09 4.25 -1.32
CA GLU A 86 7.90 4.28 -2.19
C GLU A 86 6.87 5.32 -1.72
N LEU A 87 6.63 5.41 -0.40
CA LEU A 87 5.69 6.35 0.18
C LEU A 87 6.19 7.79 0.27
N LEU A 88 7.51 8.06 0.26
CA LEU A 88 8.05 9.42 0.41
C LEU A 88 8.56 10.01 -0.90
N ILE A 89 8.89 9.20 -1.90
CA ILE A 89 9.42 9.65 -3.20
C ILE A 89 8.56 10.78 -3.81
N PRO A 90 7.21 10.68 -3.87
CA PRO A 90 6.40 11.76 -4.43
C PRO A 90 6.52 13.08 -3.65
N LEU A 91 6.62 13.03 -2.32
CA LEU A 91 6.84 14.20 -1.47
C LEU A 91 8.24 14.79 -1.65
N ILE A 92 9.26 13.92 -1.77
CA ILE A 92 10.63 14.34 -2.01
C ILE A 92 10.72 15.05 -3.37
N LEU A 93 10.14 14.48 -4.42
CA LEU A 93 10.10 15.08 -5.75
C LEU A 93 9.36 16.42 -5.73
N LEU A 94 8.23 16.51 -5.03
CA LEU A 94 7.52 17.77 -4.85
C LEU A 94 8.39 18.84 -4.18
N GLY A 95 9.12 18.47 -3.13
CA GLY A 95 10.07 19.36 -2.45
C GLY A 95 11.20 19.82 -3.35
N VAL A 96 11.80 18.90 -4.12
CA VAL A 96 12.84 19.23 -5.11
C VAL A 96 12.31 20.21 -6.15
N TYR A 97 11.12 19.96 -6.72
CA TYR A 97 10.52 20.84 -7.73
C TYR A 97 10.12 22.21 -7.17
N ALA A 98 9.76 22.29 -5.89
CA ALA A 98 9.54 23.56 -5.23
C ALA A 98 10.85 24.37 -5.10
N LEU A 99 11.96 23.71 -4.74
CA LEU A 99 13.27 24.35 -4.58
C LEU A 99 13.90 24.77 -5.91
N THR A 100 13.70 23.99 -6.98
CA THR A 100 14.26 24.30 -8.31
C THR A 100 13.41 25.31 -9.09
N GLY A 101 12.27 25.77 -8.56
CA GLY A 101 11.36 26.69 -9.23
C GLY A 101 10.44 26.06 -10.28
N VAL A 102 10.66 24.78 -10.63
CA VAL A 102 9.85 24.00 -11.59
C VAL A 102 8.38 24.00 -11.20
N LEU A 103 8.08 23.98 -9.90
CA LEU A 103 6.70 24.00 -9.41
C LEU A 103 5.96 25.28 -9.81
N GLY A 104 6.66 26.43 -9.88
CA GLY A 104 6.09 27.69 -10.36
C GLY A 104 5.78 27.68 -11.86
N GLU A 105 6.62 27.02 -12.66
CA GLU A 105 6.39 26.82 -14.10
C GLU A 105 5.17 25.91 -14.33
N ILE A 106 5.08 24.80 -13.58
CA ILE A 106 3.92 23.91 -13.59
C ILE A 106 2.65 24.68 -13.21
N GLN A 107 2.72 25.57 -12.21
CA GLN A 107 1.58 26.39 -11.82
C GLN A 107 1.19 27.40 -12.91
N GLY A 108 2.16 27.98 -13.63
CA GLY A 108 1.91 28.83 -14.79
C GLY A 108 1.13 28.09 -15.89
N VAL A 109 1.59 26.90 -16.27
CA VAL A 109 0.86 26.03 -17.23
C VAL A 109 -0.49 25.59 -16.65
N ALA A 110 -0.54 25.30 -15.35
CA ALA A 110 -1.76 24.89 -14.66
C ALA A 110 -2.86 25.94 -14.79
N THR A 111 -2.55 27.25 -14.76
CA THR A 111 -3.59 28.28 -14.92
C THR A 111 -4.32 28.20 -16.27
N HIS A 112 -3.65 27.71 -17.32
CA HIS A 112 -4.25 27.49 -18.63
C HIS A 112 -5.09 26.22 -18.70
N VAL A 113 -4.81 25.23 -17.86
CA VAL A 113 -5.51 23.93 -17.84
C VAL A 113 -6.52 23.83 -16.68
N ALA A 114 -6.47 24.74 -15.70
CA ALA A 114 -7.32 24.76 -14.52
C ALA A 114 -8.81 24.97 -14.84
N SER A 115 -9.11 25.60 -15.97
CA SER A 115 -10.48 25.73 -16.50
C SER A 115 -11.02 24.43 -17.10
N SER A 116 -10.15 23.44 -17.36
CA SER A 116 -10.57 22.15 -17.91
C SER A 116 -11.32 21.35 -16.84
N PRO A 117 -12.55 20.89 -17.11
CA PRO A 117 -13.29 20.02 -16.20
C PRO A 117 -12.62 18.65 -16.02
N TYR A 118 -11.61 18.32 -16.85
CA TYR A 118 -10.91 17.04 -16.84
C TYR A 118 -9.58 17.07 -16.07
N LEU A 119 -9.12 18.23 -15.60
CA LEU A 119 -7.91 18.31 -14.78
C LEU A 119 -7.99 17.41 -13.54
N PRO A 120 -9.10 17.35 -12.77
CA PRO A 120 -9.25 16.40 -11.67
C PRO A 120 -9.05 14.93 -12.08
N TYR A 121 -9.37 14.56 -13.33
CA TYR A 121 -9.23 13.18 -13.81
C TYR A 121 -7.76 12.84 -14.00
N GLY A 122 -7.00 13.75 -14.60
CA GLY A 122 -5.56 13.61 -14.74
C GLY A 122 -4.87 13.48 -13.38
N LEU A 123 -5.30 14.26 -12.38
CA LEU A 123 -4.71 14.21 -11.03
C LEU A 123 -4.93 12.87 -10.33
N VAL A 124 -6.16 12.36 -10.30
CA VAL A 124 -6.43 11.07 -9.65
C VAL A 124 -5.71 9.92 -10.36
N LEU A 125 -5.67 9.93 -11.70
CA LEU A 125 -4.99 8.91 -12.49
C LEU A 125 -3.48 8.97 -12.33
N ALA A 126 -2.88 10.16 -12.25
CA ALA A 126 -1.45 10.33 -12.01
C ALA A 126 -1.06 9.79 -10.63
N ILE A 127 -1.85 10.07 -9.59
CA ILE A 127 -1.61 9.54 -8.24
C ILE A 127 -1.72 8.00 -8.25
N LEU A 128 -2.79 7.45 -8.86
CA LEU A 128 -2.95 6.01 -8.98
C LEU A 128 -1.82 5.34 -9.79
N LEU A 129 -1.31 6.02 -10.82
CA LEU A 129 -0.17 5.54 -11.61
C LEU A 129 1.10 5.44 -10.75
N VAL A 130 1.37 6.42 -9.90
CA VAL A 130 2.49 6.36 -8.96
C VAL A 130 2.31 5.18 -7.99
N SER A 131 1.10 5.01 -7.44
CA SER A 131 0.78 3.89 -6.54
C SER A 131 0.86 2.52 -7.21
N SER A 132 0.67 2.45 -8.53
CA SER A 132 0.80 1.21 -9.30
C SER A 132 2.22 0.61 -9.28
N ILE A 133 3.22 1.40 -8.91
CA ILE A 133 4.62 0.98 -8.79
C ILE A 133 4.85 0.18 -7.49
N SER A 134 4.00 0.36 -6.48
CA SER A 134 4.23 -0.25 -5.16
C SER A 134 4.26 -1.77 -5.21
N MET A 135 5.31 -2.35 -4.61
CA MET A 135 5.46 -3.80 -4.48
C MET A 135 4.94 -4.36 -3.16
N LEU A 136 4.27 -3.52 -2.34
CA LEU A 136 3.86 -3.86 -0.98
C LEU A 136 3.03 -5.15 -0.92
N SER A 137 2.01 -5.27 -1.78
CA SER A 137 1.13 -6.44 -1.78
C SER A 137 1.68 -7.61 -2.60
N SER A 138 2.37 -7.32 -3.71
CA SER A 138 2.89 -8.33 -4.64
C SER A 138 4.11 -9.08 -4.13
N THR A 139 4.69 -8.65 -3.00
CA THR A 139 5.80 -9.34 -2.33
C THR A 139 5.49 -9.64 -0.86
N SER A 140 4.25 -9.46 -0.41
CA SER A 140 3.88 -9.59 1.01
C SER A 140 4.06 -11.01 1.57
N VAL A 141 3.67 -12.04 0.84
CA VAL A 141 3.88 -13.45 1.21
C VAL A 141 5.35 -13.83 1.04
N SER A 142 5.98 -13.39 -0.05
CA SER A 142 7.40 -13.64 -0.31
C SER A 142 8.32 -13.07 0.79
N ARG A 143 8.00 -11.89 1.35
CA ARG A 143 8.72 -11.29 2.48
C ARG A 143 8.65 -12.10 3.78
N GLN A 144 7.62 -12.92 3.97
CA GLN A 144 7.55 -13.86 5.09
C GLN A 144 8.53 -15.03 4.92
N GLY A 145 8.89 -15.37 3.69
CA GLY A 145 9.82 -16.45 3.40
C GLY A 145 9.37 -17.79 3.99
N PRO A 146 10.26 -18.55 4.63
CA PRO A 146 9.92 -19.87 5.20
C PRO A 146 8.84 -19.80 6.29
N GLN A 147 8.66 -18.65 6.94
CA GLN A 147 7.68 -18.48 8.02
C GLN A 147 6.23 -18.59 7.53
N PHE A 148 5.98 -18.46 6.22
CA PHE A 148 4.65 -18.70 5.65
C PHE A 148 4.11 -20.11 5.93
N ALA A 149 4.99 -21.09 6.19
CA ALA A 149 4.55 -22.43 6.61
C ALA A 149 3.75 -22.40 7.93
N LEU A 150 4.05 -21.45 8.84
CA LEU A 150 3.34 -21.29 10.10
C LEU A 150 1.90 -20.78 9.88
N ASP A 151 1.67 -19.96 8.86
CA ASP A 151 0.31 -19.48 8.53
C ASP A 151 -0.64 -20.63 8.22
N LYS A 152 -0.10 -21.70 7.62
CA LYS A 152 -0.88 -22.85 7.15
C LYS A 152 -1.33 -23.78 8.27
N VAL A 153 -0.70 -23.71 9.45
CA VAL A 153 -1.09 -24.51 10.62
C VAL A 153 -2.03 -23.76 11.56
N LEU A 154 -2.19 -22.44 11.37
CA LEU A 154 -3.13 -21.66 12.15
C LEU A 154 -4.58 -22.01 11.76
N PRO A 155 -5.50 -22.17 12.72
CA PRO A 155 -6.90 -22.52 12.47
C PRO A 155 -7.71 -21.29 11.99
N LEU A 156 -7.16 -20.52 11.04
CA LEU A 156 -7.75 -19.32 10.49
C LEU A 156 -8.08 -19.51 9.01
N LYS A 157 -9.16 -18.87 8.56
CA LYS A 157 -9.52 -18.89 7.14
C LYS A 157 -8.48 -18.10 6.33
N PRO A 158 -8.07 -18.56 5.13
CA PRO A 158 -7.14 -17.83 4.27
C PRO A 158 -7.57 -16.38 3.99
N SER A 159 -8.88 -16.14 3.91
CA SER A 159 -9.47 -14.81 3.72
C SER A 159 -9.15 -13.82 4.84
N GLU A 160 -8.88 -14.29 6.07
CA GLU A 160 -8.51 -13.40 7.19
C GLU A 160 -7.09 -12.86 7.04
N PHE A 161 -6.15 -13.66 6.51
CA PHE A 161 -4.81 -13.19 6.17
C PHE A 161 -4.84 -12.21 4.99
N VAL A 162 -5.66 -12.50 3.98
CA VAL A 162 -5.89 -11.59 2.84
C VAL A 162 -6.41 -10.24 3.33
N LYS A 163 -7.45 -10.22 4.18
CA LYS A 163 -8.01 -8.97 4.74
C LYS A 163 -6.94 -8.17 5.47
N ALA A 164 -6.14 -8.81 6.32
CA ALA A 164 -5.11 -8.11 7.08
C ALA A 164 -4.08 -7.43 6.16
N LYS A 165 -3.62 -8.13 5.12
CA LYS A 165 -2.67 -7.58 4.14
C LYS A 165 -3.28 -6.47 3.29
N LEU A 166 -4.55 -6.60 2.87
CA LEU A 166 -5.27 -5.55 2.14
C LEU A 166 -5.48 -4.30 2.99
N VAL A 167 -5.92 -4.45 4.24
CA VAL A 167 -6.08 -3.31 5.16
C VAL A 167 -4.75 -2.64 5.40
N LEU A 168 -3.66 -3.39 5.59
CA LEU A 168 -2.34 -2.80 5.72
C LEU A 168 -1.93 -2.00 4.48
N HIS A 169 -2.19 -2.50 3.28
CA HIS A 169 -1.93 -1.77 2.04
C HIS A 169 -2.72 -0.46 1.98
N LEU A 170 -4.03 -0.50 2.27
CA LEU A 170 -4.87 0.70 2.29
C LEU A 170 -4.42 1.71 3.36
N LEU A 171 -3.95 1.23 4.52
CA LEU A 171 -3.44 2.11 5.58
C LEU A 171 -2.12 2.79 5.21
N LEU A 172 -1.23 2.10 4.49
CA LEU A 172 0.08 2.64 4.13
C LEU A 172 0.01 3.46 2.84
N VAL A 173 -0.42 2.84 1.75
CA VAL A 173 -0.48 3.46 0.41
C VAL A 173 -1.71 4.35 0.29
N GLY A 174 -2.88 3.88 0.74
CA GLY A 174 -4.11 4.65 0.63
C GLY A 174 -4.08 5.95 1.41
N VAL A 175 -3.58 5.96 2.65
CA VAL A 175 -3.45 7.21 3.42
C VAL A 175 -2.48 8.18 2.74
N ALA A 176 -1.38 7.70 2.16
CA ALA A 176 -0.47 8.55 1.40
C ALA A 176 -1.15 9.16 0.17
N ASP A 177 -1.91 8.37 -0.60
CA ASP A 177 -2.66 8.86 -1.77
C ASP A 177 -3.73 9.89 -1.39
N LEU A 178 -4.40 9.72 -0.25
CA LEU A 178 -5.35 10.72 0.25
C LEU A 178 -4.65 12.05 0.55
N VAL A 179 -3.46 12.00 1.15
CA VAL A 179 -2.63 13.20 1.36
C VAL A 179 -2.25 13.83 0.02
N TYR A 180 -1.87 13.03 -0.98
CA TYR A 180 -1.52 13.51 -2.32
C TYR A 180 -2.69 14.15 -3.04
N LEU A 181 -3.90 13.58 -2.93
CA LEU A 181 -5.11 14.16 -3.48
C LEU A 181 -5.38 15.55 -2.90
N VAL A 182 -5.29 15.68 -1.57
CA VAL A 182 -5.50 16.97 -0.91
C VAL A 182 -4.42 17.98 -1.33
N ILE A 183 -3.15 17.58 -1.34
CA ILE A 183 -2.04 18.45 -1.80
C ILE A 183 -2.28 18.89 -3.24
N ALA A 184 -2.65 17.97 -4.14
CA ALA A 184 -2.90 18.27 -5.54
C ALA A 184 -4.07 19.26 -5.70
N LEU A 185 -5.21 19.03 -5.04
CA LEU A 185 -6.35 19.95 -5.13
C LEU A 185 -6.00 21.36 -4.63
N LEU A 186 -5.27 21.45 -3.51
CA LEU A 186 -4.82 22.74 -2.98
C LEU A 186 -3.82 23.42 -3.92
N PHE A 187 -2.88 22.67 -4.48
CA PHE A 187 -1.86 23.18 -5.40
C PHE A 187 -2.48 23.75 -6.69
N PHE A 188 -3.45 23.04 -7.25
CA PHE A 188 -4.18 23.45 -8.46
C PHE A 188 -5.38 24.38 -8.17
N SER A 189 -5.60 24.78 -6.92
CA SER A 189 -6.73 25.64 -6.49
C SER A 189 -8.10 25.08 -6.89
N LEU A 190 -8.25 23.76 -6.88
CA LEU A 190 -9.48 23.05 -7.20
C LEU A 190 -10.37 22.91 -5.97
N SER A 191 -11.68 22.81 -6.21
CA SER A 191 -12.66 22.61 -5.13
C SER A 191 -12.46 21.27 -4.42
N LEU A 192 -12.48 21.28 -3.09
CA LEU A 192 -12.45 20.05 -2.27
C LEU A 192 -13.66 19.13 -2.52
N VAL A 193 -14.71 19.62 -3.19
CA VAL A 193 -15.86 18.80 -3.63
C VAL A 193 -15.41 17.63 -4.52
N HIS A 194 -14.31 17.75 -5.27
CA HIS A 194 -13.81 16.62 -6.07
C HIS A 194 -13.40 15.41 -5.20
N LEU A 195 -13.08 15.60 -3.91
CA LEU A 195 -12.80 14.49 -3.00
C LEU A 195 -13.98 13.53 -2.85
N LEU A 196 -15.23 13.99 -3.06
CA LEU A 196 -16.42 13.14 -2.93
C LEU A 196 -16.39 11.92 -3.86
N TRP A 197 -15.76 12.02 -5.02
CA TRP A 197 -15.63 10.92 -5.97
C TRP A 197 -14.20 10.40 -6.09
N MET A 198 -13.18 11.27 -5.93
CA MET A 198 -11.77 10.84 -5.98
C MET A 198 -11.43 9.88 -4.84
N VAL A 199 -11.92 10.14 -3.61
CA VAL A 199 -11.62 9.29 -2.45
C VAL A 199 -12.19 7.87 -2.62
N PRO A 200 -13.49 7.68 -2.93
CA PRO A 200 -14.02 6.35 -3.18
C PRO A 200 -13.32 5.65 -4.35
N LEU A 201 -13.04 6.37 -5.45
CA LEU A 201 -12.36 5.80 -6.61
C LEU A 201 -10.96 5.29 -6.24
N THR A 202 -10.16 6.13 -5.57
CA THR A 202 -8.80 5.76 -5.15
C THR A 202 -8.81 4.56 -4.21
N VAL A 203 -9.72 4.52 -3.23
CA VAL A 203 -9.82 3.38 -2.30
C VAL A 203 -10.18 2.07 -3.04
N LEU A 204 -11.15 2.11 -3.97
CA LEU A 204 -11.55 0.94 -4.75
C LEU A 204 -10.47 0.46 -5.73
N ALA A 205 -9.78 1.40 -6.39
CA ALA A 205 -8.67 1.10 -7.28
C ALA A 205 -7.48 0.50 -6.51
N LEU A 206 -7.07 1.10 -5.39
CA LEU A 206 -6.00 0.59 -4.53
C LEU A 206 -6.33 -0.77 -3.93
N PHE A 207 -7.60 -1.01 -3.57
CA PHE A 207 -8.03 -2.35 -3.15
C PHE A 207 -7.75 -3.37 -4.25
N SER A 208 -8.11 -3.05 -5.50
CA SER A 208 -7.92 -3.95 -6.64
C SER A 208 -6.45 -4.17 -6.97
N ILE A 209 -5.65 -3.11 -6.97
CA ILE A 209 -4.17 -3.14 -7.08
C ILE A 209 -3.58 -4.08 -6.02
N ALA A 210 -3.94 -3.88 -4.76
CA ALA A 210 -3.45 -4.69 -3.65
C ALA A 210 -3.88 -6.15 -3.77
N ALA A 211 -5.15 -6.41 -4.12
CA ALA A 211 -5.70 -7.75 -4.23
C ALA A 211 -5.11 -8.54 -5.40
N PHE A 212 -4.95 -7.94 -6.58
CA PHE A 212 -4.28 -8.60 -7.71
C PHE A 212 -2.80 -8.85 -7.42
N GLY A 213 -2.08 -7.87 -6.88
CA GLY A 213 -0.70 -8.07 -6.44
C GLY A 213 -0.57 -9.22 -5.45
N LEU A 214 -1.43 -9.24 -4.43
CA LEU A 214 -1.44 -10.31 -3.44
C LEU A 214 -1.84 -11.67 -4.03
N ALA A 215 -2.74 -11.69 -5.02
CA ALA A 215 -3.10 -12.91 -5.72
C ALA A 215 -1.93 -13.50 -6.53
N ILE A 216 -1.10 -12.65 -7.13
CA ILE A 216 0.13 -13.06 -7.83
C ILE A 216 1.07 -13.70 -6.81
N ASP A 217 1.27 -13.04 -5.66
CA ASP A 217 2.21 -13.53 -4.65
C ASP A 217 1.73 -14.83 -4.00
N TYR A 218 0.43 -14.98 -3.69
CA TYR A 218 -0.11 -16.26 -3.20
C TYR A 218 -0.01 -17.38 -4.23
N LYS A 219 -0.10 -17.08 -5.53
CA LYS A 219 0.01 -18.09 -6.60
C LYS A 219 1.42 -18.66 -6.72
N ARG A 220 2.44 -17.83 -6.51
CA ARG A 220 3.85 -18.20 -6.70
C ARG A 220 4.78 -17.48 -5.69
N PRO A 221 4.65 -17.76 -4.39
CA PRO A 221 5.41 -17.05 -3.38
C PRO A 221 6.88 -17.48 -3.42
N MET A 222 7.80 -16.52 -3.36
CA MET A 222 9.23 -16.78 -3.22
C MET A 222 9.56 -17.01 -1.74
N LEU A 223 9.48 -18.27 -1.30
CA LEU A 223 9.68 -18.62 0.12
C LEU A 223 11.14 -18.87 0.49
N ASN A 224 11.99 -19.20 -0.48
CA ASN A 224 13.40 -19.51 -0.26
C ASN A 224 14.24 -18.37 -0.81
N TRP A 225 14.64 -17.45 0.06
CA TRP A 225 15.59 -16.39 -0.25
C TRP A 225 16.71 -16.41 0.78
N SER A 226 17.95 -16.16 0.32
CA SER A 226 19.13 -16.13 1.20
C SER A 226 19.39 -14.74 1.76
N ILE A 227 19.01 -13.71 1.01
CA ILE A 227 19.09 -12.30 1.42
C ILE A 227 17.72 -11.62 1.24
N PRO A 228 17.31 -10.71 2.14
CA PRO A 228 15.99 -10.08 2.08
C PRO A 228 15.67 -9.41 0.74
N GLN A 229 16.66 -8.79 0.11
CA GLN A 229 16.54 -8.10 -1.18
C GLN A 229 15.94 -8.99 -2.27
N GLN A 230 16.22 -10.30 -2.23
CA GLN A 230 15.68 -11.25 -3.20
C GLN A 230 14.15 -11.38 -3.11
N ALA A 231 13.58 -11.28 -1.91
CA ALA A 231 12.15 -11.38 -1.69
C ALA A 231 11.35 -10.24 -2.36
N MET A 232 12.02 -9.10 -2.63
CA MET A 232 11.41 -7.92 -3.24
C MET A 232 11.95 -7.64 -4.65
N LYS A 233 13.25 -7.33 -4.79
CA LYS A 233 13.82 -6.78 -6.02
C LYS A 233 14.12 -7.82 -7.09
N SER A 234 14.57 -9.01 -6.68
CA SER A 234 14.80 -10.13 -7.60
C SER A 234 13.54 -10.95 -7.85
N ASN A 235 12.44 -10.60 -7.19
CA ASN A 235 11.20 -11.36 -7.26
C ASN A 235 10.38 -10.91 -8.46
N MET A 236 10.16 -11.82 -9.41
CA MET A 236 9.32 -11.56 -10.58
C MET A 236 7.87 -11.16 -10.20
N ASN A 237 7.43 -11.45 -8.97
CA ASN A 237 6.13 -10.99 -8.46
C ASN A 237 6.05 -9.48 -8.35
N GLY A 238 7.15 -8.79 -8.03
CA GLY A 238 7.21 -7.32 -8.05
C GLY A 238 6.80 -6.78 -9.41
N LEU A 239 7.49 -7.20 -10.47
CA LEU A 239 7.20 -6.79 -11.85
C LEU A 239 5.78 -7.16 -12.30
N LEU A 240 5.33 -8.40 -12.07
CA LEU A 240 3.96 -8.77 -12.44
C LEU A 240 2.91 -8.00 -11.63
N GLY A 241 3.20 -7.69 -10.37
CA GLY A 241 2.37 -6.83 -9.53
C GLY A 241 2.23 -5.45 -10.14
N MET A 242 3.34 -4.83 -10.53
CA MET A 242 3.33 -3.52 -11.20
C MET A 242 2.53 -3.56 -12.51
N LEU A 243 2.75 -4.56 -13.36
CA LEU A 243 1.99 -4.72 -14.62
C LEU A 243 0.49 -4.91 -14.37
N SER A 244 0.11 -5.71 -13.36
CA SER A 244 -1.29 -5.88 -12.99
C SER A 244 -1.91 -4.59 -12.45
N SER A 245 -1.14 -3.81 -11.70
CA SER A 245 -1.57 -2.54 -11.13
C SER A 245 -1.75 -1.49 -12.22
N LEU A 246 -0.80 -1.41 -13.16
CA LEU A 246 -0.92 -0.59 -14.36
C LEU A 246 -2.16 -0.97 -15.17
N GLY A 247 -2.47 -2.26 -15.29
CA GLY A 247 -3.70 -2.74 -15.92
C GLY A 247 -4.96 -2.19 -15.25
N VAL A 248 -5.02 -2.15 -13.91
CA VAL A 248 -6.11 -1.52 -13.15
C VAL A 248 -6.21 -0.03 -13.49
N VAL A 249 -5.08 0.71 -13.44
CA VAL A 249 -5.06 2.15 -13.74
C VAL A 249 -5.47 2.44 -15.18
N ILE A 250 -5.07 1.63 -16.15
CA ILE A 250 -5.48 1.78 -17.56
C ILE A 250 -6.98 1.57 -17.69
N VAL A 251 -7.54 0.54 -17.08
CA VAL A 251 -8.99 0.27 -17.12
C VAL A 251 -9.78 1.41 -16.48
N GLU A 252 -9.32 1.93 -15.33
CA GLU A 252 -9.93 3.11 -14.69
C GLU A 252 -9.79 4.38 -15.55
N GLY A 253 -8.63 4.60 -16.15
CA GLY A 253 -8.40 5.73 -17.04
C GLY A 253 -9.31 5.69 -18.27
N LEU A 254 -9.46 4.53 -18.89
CA LEU A 254 -10.39 4.33 -20.01
C LEU A 254 -11.84 4.60 -19.59
N ALA A 255 -12.26 4.10 -18.42
CA ALA A 255 -13.61 4.32 -17.91
C ALA A 255 -13.87 5.81 -17.62
N LEU A 256 -12.91 6.50 -17.00
CA LEU A 256 -13.04 7.89 -16.60
C LEU A 256 -13.00 8.84 -17.81
N LEU A 257 -12.21 8.52 -18.84
CA LEU A 257 -12.04 9.34 -20.04
C LEU A 257 -13.02 8.99 -21.19
N ALA A 258 -13.70 7.84 -21.14
CA ALA A 258 -14.66 7.41 -22.17
C ALA A 258 -15.70 8.48 -22.54
N PRO A 259 -16.31 9.25 -21.61
CA PRO A 259 -17.27 10.29 -21.98
C PRO A 259 -16.69 11.42 -22.83
N ILE A 260 -15.37 11.67 -22.74
CA ILE A 260 -14.71 12.68 -23.58
C ILE A 260 -14.78 12.26 -25.04
N ILE A 261 -14.51 10.98 -25.30
CA ILE A 261 -14.55 10.37 -26.64
C ILE A 261 -16.00 10.30 -27.15
N LEU A 262 -16.96 10.09 -26.25
CA LEU A 262 -18.38 9.98 -26.56
C LEU A 262 -19.14 11.32 -26.47
N PHE A 263 -18.45 12.46 -26.42
CA PHE A 263 -19.03 13.81 -26.30
C PHE A 263 -20.11 13.95 -25.22
N SER A 264 -19.89 13.29 -24.08
CA SER A 264 -20.85 13.14 -22.98
C SER A 264 -20.41 13.93 -21.73
N SER A 265 -21.33 14.11 -20.77
CA SER A 265 -21.06 14.84 -19.53
C SER A 265 -19.92 14.21 -18.72
N PRO A 266 -19.00 15.01 -18.13
CA PRO A 266 -17.95 14.51 -17.25
C PRO A 266 -18.48 13.63 -16.12
N VAL A 267 -19.65 13.94 -15.57
CA VAL A 267 -20.29 13.19 -14.46
C VAL A 267 -20.53 11.73 -14.81
N ILE A 268 -20.81 11.44 -16.09
CA ILE A 268 -21.01 10.06 -16.57
C ILE A 268 -19.71 9.25 -16.44
N GLY A 269 -18.55 9.87 -16.65
CA GLY A 269 -17.24 9.22 -16.52
C GLY A 269 -16.92 8.86 -15.08
N ILE A 270 -17.26 9.75 -14.15
CA ILE A 270 -17.13 9.49 -12.71
C ILE A 270 -18.00 8.28 -12.33
N GLY A 271 -19.27 8.27 -12.75
CA GLY A 271 -20.18 7.16 -12.48
C GLY A 271 -19.69 5.83 -13.09
N LEU A 272 -19.21 5.86 -14.34
CA LEU A 272 -18.68 4.68 -15.02
C LEU A 272 -17.41 4.15 -14.34
N SER A 273 -16.46 5.03 -14.00
CA SER A 273 -15.23 4.65 -13.30
C SER A 273 -15.53 4.06 -11.92
N LEU A 274 -16.45 4.64 -11.13
CA LEU A 274 -16.85 4.04 -9.85
C LEU A 274 -17.51 2.66 -10.01
N LEU A 275 -18.31 2.46 -11.06
CA LEU A 275 -18.93 1.16 -11.37
C LEU A 275 -17.86 0.13 -11.76
N VAL A 276 -16.92 0.52 -12.63
CA VAL A 276 -15.79 -0.33 -13.05
C VAL A 276 -14.90 -0.68 -11.85
N ALA A 277 -14.53 0.29 -11.02
CA ALA A 277 -13.73 0.11 -9.83
C ALA A 277 -14.40 -0.86 -8.83
N THR A 278 -15.72 -0.76 -8.68
CA THR A 278 -16.49 -1.71 -7.86
C THR A 278 -16.47 -3.12 -8.46
N GLY A 279 -16.63 -3.25 -9.77
CA GLY A 279 -16.51 -4.53 -10.47
C GLY A 279 -15.13 -5.17 -10.32
N LEU A 280 -14.07 -4.38 -10.49
CA LEU A 280 -12.68 -4.81 -10.29
C LEU A 280 -12.40 -5.21 -8.84
N CYS A 281 -12.96 -4.50 -7.86
CA CYS A 281 -12.86 -4.84 -6.45
C CYS A 281 -13.47 -6.22 -6.16
N LEU A 282 -14.68 -6.49 -6.66
CA LEU A 282 -15.34 -7.79 -6.51
C LEU A 282 -14.57 -8.92 -7.21
N LEU A 283 -14.06 -8.66 -8.43
CA LEU A 283 -13.27 -9.63 -9.18
C LEU A 283 -11.96 -9.95 -8.48
N SER A 284 -11.18 -8.93 -8.14
CA SER A 284 -9.88 -9.06 -7.50
C SER A 284 -9.99 -9.75 -6.13
N TRP A 285 -11.03 -9.45 -5.34
CA TRP A 285 -11.35 -10.16 -4.09
C TRP A 285 -11.55 -11.67 -4.31
N LYS A 286 -12.36 -12.06 -5.31
CA LYS A 286 -12.58 -13.48 -5.62
C LYS A 286 -11.29 -14.17 -6.04
N VAL A 287 -10.47 -13.50 -6.87
CA VAL A 287 -9.20 -14.04 -7.37
C VAL A 287 -8.19 -14.24 -6.23
N VAL A 288 -8.00 -13.23 -5.37
CA VAL A 288 -7.03 -13.32 -4.27
C VAL A 288 -7.43 -14.36 -3.23
N VAL A 289 -8.71 -14.46 -2.87
CA VAL A 289 -9.18 -15.48 -1.91
C VAL A 289 -9.03 -16.88 -2.49
N ARG A 290 -9.29 -17.07 -3.79
CA ARG A 290 -9.07 -18.37 -4.47
C ARG A 290 -7.60 -18.77 -4.45
N HIS A 291 -6.69 -17.86 -4.81
CA HIS A 291 -5.25 -18.14 -4.81
C HIS A 291 -4.72 -18.38 -3.39
N ALA A 292 -5.14 -17.58 -2.41
CA ALA A 292 -4.80 -17.81 -1.01
C ALA A 292 -5.30 -19.18 -0.53
N SER A 293 -6.55 -19.54 -0.80
CA SER A 293 -7.10 -20.85 -0.41
C SER A 293 -6.33 -22.01 -1.04
N SER A 294 -5.94 -21.88 -2.32
CA SER A 294 -5.09 -22.86 -2.99
C SER A 294 -3.73 -23.00 -2.31
N ALA A 295 -3.04 -21.89 -2.02
CA ALA A 295 -1.72 -21.87 -1.39
C ALA A 295 -1.71 -22.51 0.02
N PHE A 296 -2.79 -22.37 0.77
CA PHE A 296 -2.96 -22.99 2.09
C PHE A 296 -3.28 -24.50 1.95
N SER A 297 -4.11 -24.90 0.98
CA SER A 297 -4.51 -26.30 0.78
C SER A 297 -3.38 -27.23 0.27
N GLN A 298 -2.42 -26.71 -0.51
CA GLN A 298 -1.33 -27.51 -1.08
C GLN A 298 -0.43 -28.12 0.01
N TYR A 299 -0.31 -27.48 1.17
CA TYR A 299 0.49 -27.98 2.29
C TYR A 299 -0.13 -29.21 2.96
N VAL A 300 -1.45 -29.24 3.12
CA VAL A 300 -2.17 -30.41 3.67
C VAL A 300 -1.91 -31.65 2.82
N ARG A 301 -1.93 -31.51 1.49
CA ARG A 301 -1.62 -32.62 0.54
C ARG A 301 -0.16 -33.04 0.55
N GLN A 302 0.78 -32.11 0.71
CA GLN A 302 2.21 -32.45 0.76
C GLN A 302 2.57 -33.16 2.06
N ARG A 303 1.97 -32.76 3.19
CA ARG A 303 2.14 -33.42 4.49
C ARG A 303 1.57 -34.84 4.49
N SER A 304 0.34 -35.05 4.01
CA SER A 304 -0.24 -36.41 3.97
C SER A 304 0.54 -37.35 3.05
N LYS A 305 1.12 -36.84 1.95
CA LYS A 305 1.99 -37.63 1.06
C LYS A 305 3.37 -37.93 1.64
N ALA A 306 3.89 -37.07 2.52
CA ALA A 306 5.15 -37.29 3.22
C ALA A 306 4.97 -38.33 4.35
N GLU A 307 3.88 -38.21 5.12
CA GLU A 307 3.50 -39.17 6.17
C GLU A 307 3.24 -40.57 5.57
N TYR A 308 2.56 -40.66 4.41
CA TYR A 308 2.34 -41.95 3.71
C TYR A 308 3.61 -42.57 3.08
N LYS A 309 4.67 -41.79 2.82
CA LYS A 309 5.94 -42.30 2.29
C LYS A 309 6.93 -42.72 3.39
N SER A 310 6.65 -42.34 4.64
CA SER A 310 7.45 -42.71 5.81
C SER A 310 6.91 -43.94 6.56
N GLU A 311 5.76 -44.46 6.14
CA GLU A 311 5.20 -45.77 6.53
C GLU A 311 5.53 -46.82 5.46
#